data_AF-A0A6A4ZAZ1-F1
#
_entry.id   AF-A0A6A4ZAZ1-F1
#
_cell.length_a   1.000
_cell.length_b   1.000
_cell.length_c   1.000
_cell.angle_alpha   90.00
_cell.angle_beta   90.00
_cell.angle_gamma   90.00
#
_symmetry.space_group_name_H-M   'P 1'
#
loop_
_entity.id
_entity.type
_entity.pdbx_description
1 polymer ?
#
loop_
_entity_poly.entity_id
_entity_poly.type
_entity_poly.pdbx_seq_one_letter_code
_entity_poly.pdbx_strand_id
1 'polypeptide(L)'
;MSIARLFVQVIQEELSVFLREIAKSTMGDTTTALESLVETAVGLGLMLDTWQTHTQAKIFDRAPTPTTQWTHDTFAKVCATILATKHTVLACIYAQWRRECTQSYFPNVAQHGWSSVKPYFGDSRISAGVQCLVFRVDSLVSRVVSACAMPFGNAVTTRPMQCMCWSMVLHGLECFSALYKAIQVSRARLWQFKMDVLYMLCGMYRSTQRIRELDTADDDMSMWAARCEDGMIEWLQILALVFAPAGLVIEEMTSRKKAELTPTESHLERTAKEVLLDDQMHVLVGLLCIHNDQNRLKPWQSHNILLGGDVKPLKQIDLQVQLRRIEEY
;
A
#
# COMPACT_ATOMS: atom_id res chain seq x y z
N MET A 1 29.88 -33.70 3.62
CA MET A 1 30.53 -32.61 4.39
C MET A 1 31.07 -31.47 3.52
N SER A 2 31.62 -31.69 2.32
CA SER A 2 32.13 -30.62 1.45
C SER A 2 31.05 -29.62 0.99
N ILE A 3 29.87 -30.13 0.59
CA ILE A 3 28.74 -29.31 0.10
C ILE A 3 28.21 -28.35 1.17
N ALA A 4 28.08 -28.80 2.43
CA ALA A 4 27.63 -27.96 3.53
C ALA A 4 28.61 -26.82 3.83
N ARG A 5 29.92 -27.08 3.78
CA ARG A 5 30.94 -26.04 3.96
C ARG A 5 30.94 -25.02 2.83
N LEU A 6 30.83 -25.49 1.58
CA LEU A 6 30.73 -24.61 0.40
C LEU A 6 29.48 -23.73 0.48
N PHE A 7 28.33 -24.28 0.89
CA PHE A 7 27.11 -23.50 1.03
C PHE A 7 27.22 -22.48 2.17
N VAL A 8 27.78 -22.84 3.34
CA VAL A 8 28.01 -21.88 4.44
C VAL A 8 28.93 -20.75 4.01
N GLN A 9 29.97 -21.06 3.21
CA GLN A 9 30.86 -20.03 2.65
C GLN A 9 30.09 -19.09 1.70
N VAL A 10 29.28 -19.64 0.78
CA VAL A 10 28.44 -18.83 -0.11
C VAL A 10 27.47 -17.97 0.68
N ILE A 11 26.81 -18.51 1.73
CA ILE A 11 25.94 -17.70 2.59
C ILE A 11 26.72 -16.56 3.24
N GLN A 12 27.91 -16.85 3.77
CA GLN A 12 28.72 -15.82 4.42
C GLN A 12 29.13 -14.71 3.45
N GLU A 13 29.51 -15.07 2.23
CA GLU A 13 29.85 -14.13 1.16
C GLU A 13 28.62 -13.28 0.76
N GLU A 14 27.48 -13.90 0.49
CA GLU A 14 26.23 -13.20 0.14
C GLU A 14 25.70 -12.32 1.28
N LEU A 15 25.69 -12.82 2.52
CA LEU A 15 25.27 -12.05 3.69
C LEU A 15 26.17 -10.82 3.89
N SER A 16 27.48 -10.93 3.61
CA SER A 16 28.39 -9.80 3.67
C SER A 16 28.08 -8.72 2.62
N VAL A 17 27.52 -9.10 1.47
CA VAL A 17 27.08 -8.18 0.43
C VAL A 17 25.83 -7.44 0.91
N PHE A 18 24.83 -8.17 1.42
CA PHE A 18 23.61 -7.56 1.95
C PHE A 18 23.90 -6.61 3.11
N LEU A 19 24.78 -6.99 4.05
CA LEU A 19 25.17 -6.12 5.17
C LEU A 19 25.86 -4.83 4.70
N ARG A 20 26.72 -4.91 3.67
CA ARG A 20 27.34 -3.72 3.08
C ARG A 20 26.32 -2.81 2.40
N GLU A 21 25.32 -3.39 1.73
CA GLU A 21 24.27 -2.63 1.07
C GLU A 21 23.34 -1.93 2.08
N ILE A 22 23.03 -2.60 3.21
CA ILE A 22 22.31 -1.99 4.34
C ILE A 22 23.11 -0.81 4.92
N ALA A 23 24.41 -0.98 5.13
CA ALA A 23 25.28 0.09 5.63
C ALA A 23 25.34 1.28 4.67
N LYS A 24 25.43 1.02 3.37
CA LYS A 24 25.47 2.05 2.32
C LYS A 24 24.14 2.82 2.22
N SER A 25 23.02 2.11 2.23
CA SER A 25 21.68 2.70 2.15
C SER A 25 21.28 3.49 3.40
N THR A 26 21.85 3.17 4.57
CA THR A 26 21.64 3.93 5.81
C THR A 26 22.54 5.16 5.96
N MET A 27 23.66 5.24 5.23
CA MET A 27 24.64 6.34 5.33
C MET A 27 24.72 7.29 4.12
N GLY A 28 24.18 6.92 2.95
CA GLY A 28 24.26 7.73 1.71
C GLY A 28 23.02 8.57 1.38
N ASP A 29 23.10 9.42 0.35
CA ASP A 29 21.97 10.21 -0.20
C ASP A 29 20.97 9.30 -0.95
N THR A 30 19.71 9.30 -0.51
CA THR A 30 18.76 8.20 -0.75
C THR A 30 17.62 8.56 -1.69
N THR A 31 17.82 8.49 -3.01
CA THR A 31 16.69 8.45 -3.96
C THR A 31 16.27 7.02 -4.34
N THR A 32 17.19 6.05 -4.24
CA THR A 32 16.95 4.63 -4.59
C THR A 32 17.19 3.64 -3.43
N ALA A 33 17.37 4.15 -2.21
CA ALA A 33 17.74 3.32 -1.07
C ALA A 33 16.65 2.31 -0.69
N LEU A 34 15.39 2.70 -0.85
CA LEU A 34 14.25 1.85 -0.48
C LEU A 34 14.11 0.65 -1.41
N GLU A 35 14.33 0.82 -2.71
CA GLU A 35 14.32 -0.28 -3.68
C GLU A 35 15.41 -1.30 -3.38
N SER A 36 16.64 -0.83 -3.14
CA SER A 36 17.78 -1.69 -2.79
C SER A 36 17.52 -2.47 -1.48
N LEU A 37 16.94 -1.81 -0.48
CA LEU A 37 16.56 -2.45 0.78
C LEU A 37 15.45 -3.48 0.57
N VAL A 38 14.43 -3.18 -0.24
CA VAL A 38 13.35 -4.13 -0.58
C VAL A 38 13.90 -5.35 -1.31
N GLU A 39 14.77 -5.15 -2.30
CA GLU A 39 15.44 -6.24 -3.03
C GLU A 39 16.31 -7.08 -2.10
N THR A 40 17.02 -6.44 -1.16
CA THR A 40 17.78 -7.12 -0.10
C THR A 40 16.87 -7.97 0.80
N ALA A 41 15.72 -7.44 1.21
CA ALA A 41 14.78 -8.15 2.08
C ALA A 41 14.19 -9.38 1.39
N VAL A 42 13.86 -9.24 0.09
CA VAL A 42 13.41 -10.33 -0.78
C VAL A 42 14.53 -11.38 -0.92
N GLY A 43 15.75 -10.96 -1.26
CA GLY A 43 16.91 -11.85 -1.42
C GLY A 43 17.20 -12.67 -0.16
N LEU A 44 17.15 -12.05 1.02
CA LEU A 44 17.29 -12.75 2.31
C LEU A 44 16.15 -13.74 2.56
N GLY A 45 14.92 -13.42 2.13
CA GLY A 45 13.79 -14.33 2.16
C GLY A 45 14.01 -15.56 1.28
N LEU A 46 14.51 -15.38 0.06
CA LEU A 46 14.83 -16.44 -0.89
C LEU A 46 15.98 -17.32 -0.39
N MET A 47 17.03 -16.71 0.17
CA MET A 47 18.14 -17.46 0.78
C MET A 47 17.65 -18.33 1.93
N LEU A 48 16.78 -17.78 2.79
CA LEU A 48 16.23 -18.53 3.92
C LEU A 48 15.37 -19.71 3.45
N ASP A 49 14.50 -19.50 2.45
CA ASP A 49 13.66 -20.57 1.91
C ASP A 49 14.51 -21.66 1.25
N THR A 50 15.48 -21.26 0.43
CA THR A 50 16.39 -22.20 -0.22
C THR A 50 17.15 -23.03 0.82
N TRP A 51 17.61 -22.38 1.87
CA TRP A 51 18.37 -23.03 2.94
C TRP A 51 17.51 -24.00 3.77
N GLN A 52 16.29 -23.62 4.15
CA GLN A 52 15.39 -24.45 4.97
C GLN A 52 14.73 -25.57 4.15
N THR A 53 14.21 -25.24 2.97
CA THR A 53 13.35 -26.13 2.18
C THR A 53 14.16 -27.05 1.27
N HIS A 54 15.27 -26.58 0.69
CA HIS A 54 16.06 -27.37 -0.26
C HIS A 54 17.36 -27.93 0.31
N THR A 55 18.06 -27.17 1.16
CA THR A 55 19.38 -27.59 1.66
C THR A 55 19.27 -28.39 2.94
N GLN A 56 18.53 -27.90 3.94
CA GLN A 56 18.36 -28.60 5.22
C GLN A 56 17.64 -29.94 5.04
N ALA A 57 16.52 -29.96 4.30
CA ALA A 57 15.77 -31.19 4.03
C ALA A 57 16.61 -32.28 3.31
N LYS A 58 17.50 -31.90 2.38
CA LYS A 58 18.36 -32.86 1.66
C LYS A 58 19.57 -33.34 2.47
N ILE A 59 20.09 -32.51 3.38
CA ILE A 59 21.29 -32.82 4.16
C ILE A 59 20.93 -33.56 5.45
N PHE A 60 19.76 -33.27 6.04
CA PHE A 60 19.35 -33.77 7.35
C PHE A 60 18.03 -34.54 7.26
N ASP A 61 18.07 -35.68 6.59
CA ASP A 61 16.94 -36.60 6.46
C ASP A 61 16.77 -37.51 7.71
N ARG A 62 17.66 -37.38 8.69
CA ARG A 62 17.70 -38.20 9.92
C ARG A 62 17.89 -37.33 11.16
N ALA A 63 17.43 -37.84 12.31
CA ALA A 63 17.62 -37.22 13.61
C ALA A 63 19.12 -36.99 13.92
N PRO A 64 19.47 -35.90 14.63
CA PRO A 64 20.85 -35.57 14.95
C PRO A 64 21.51 -36.68 15.74
N THR A 65 22.75 -37.01 15.38
CA THR A 65 23.63 -37.91 16.14
C THR A 65 24.73 -37.08 16.82
N PRO A 66 25.41 -37.61 17.86
CA PRO A 66 26.47 -36.88 18.55
C PRO A 66 27.58 -36.37 17.63
N THR A 67 27.83 -37.06 16.51
CA THR A 67 28.85 -36.70 15.51
C THR A 67 28.38 -35.64 14.51
N THR A 68 27.07 -35.46 14.31
CA THR A 68 26.49 -34.44 13.42
C THR A 68 25.91 -33.24 14.16
N GLN A 69 25.82 -33.28 15.49
CA GLN A 69 25.23 -32.22 16.31
C GLN A 69 25.81 -30.83 16.03
N TRP A 70 27.15 -30.72 15.98
CA TRP A 70 27.81 -29.44 15.69
C TRP A 70 27.42 -28.87 14.32
N THR A 71 27.12 -29.75 13.35
CA THR A 71 26.65 -29.35 12.03
C THR A 71 25.23 -28.81 12.15
N HIS A 72 24.31 -29.52 12.81
CA HIS A 72 22.96 -29.02 13.08
C HIS A 72 22.96 -27.65 13.80
N ASP A 73 23.80 -27.48 14.83
CA ASP A 73 23.92 -26.23 15.57
C ASP A 73 24.45 -25.08 14.69
N THR A 74 25.39 -25.37 13.79
CA THR A 74 25.91 -24.39 12.83
C THR A 74 24.83 -23.96 11.84
N PHE A 75 24.04 -24.91 11.34
CA PHE A 75 22.91 -24.63 10.45
C PHE A 75 21.85 -23.75 11.13
N ALA A 76 21.50 -24.06 12.38
CA ALA A 76 20.56 -23.27 13.17
C ALA A 76 21.05 -21.84 13.39
N LYS A 77 22.34 -21.65 13.69
CA LYS A 77 22.96 -20.32 13.83
C LYS A 77 22.88 -19.52 12.53
N VAL A 78 23.15 -20.14 11.39
CA VAL A 78 23.06 -19.47 10.08
C VAL A 78 21.62 -19.03 9.78
N CYS A 79 20.61 -19.89 10.02
CA CYS A 79 19.20 -19.52 9.91
C CYS A 79 18.86 -18.32 10.79
N ALA A 80 19.29 -18.35 12.05
CA ALA A 80 19.04 -17.26 13.00
C ALA A 80 19.67 -15.94 12.54
N THR A 81 20.89 -15.97 11.98
CA THR A 81 21.55 -14.79 11.44
C THR A 81 20.82 -14.22 10.21
N ILE A 82 20.38 -15.07 9.28
CA ILE A 82 19.60 -14.62 8.10
C ILE A 82 18.29 -13.97 8.55
N LEU A 83 17.58 -14.58 9.51
CA LEU A 83 16.35 -14.03 10.09
C LEU A 83 16.58 -12.69 10.79
N ALA A 84 17.61 -12.57 11.63
CA ALA A 84 17.95 -11.33 12.31
C ALA A 84 18.30 -10.21 11.30
N THR A 85 19.03 -10.55 10.24
CA THR A 85 19.37 -9.61 9.17
C THR A 85 18.12 -9.16 8.42
N LYS A 86 17.22 -10.10 8.07
CA LYS A 86 15.93 -9.81 7.44
C LYS A 86 15.10 -8.84 8.27
N HIS A 87 14.97 -9.08 9.58
CA HIS A 87 14.26 -8.16 10.48
C HIS A 87 14.88 -6.77 10.55
N THR A 88 16.21 -6.69 10.56
CA THR A 88 16.93 -5.41 10.54
C THR A 88 16.62 -4.63 9.26
N VAL A 89 16.66 -5.29 8.11
CA VAL A 89 16.32 -4.68 6.80
C VAL A 89 14.89 -4.18 6.80
N LEU A 90 13.93 -4.99 7.27
CA LEU A 90 12.52 -4.61 7.36
C LEU A 90 12.33 -3.36 8.24
N ALA A 91 13.06 -3.25 9.36
CA ALA A 91 13.03 -2.06 10.21
C ALA A 91 13.61 -0.82 9.49
N CYS A 92 14.69 -0.99 8.72
CA CYS A 92 15.26 0.09 7.90
C CYS A 92 14.27 0.55 6.82
N ILE A 93 13.62 -0.39 6.12
CA ILE A 93 12.58 -0.10 5.12
C ILE A 93 11.44 0.69 5.76
N TYR A 94 10.95 0.25 6.92
CA TYR A 94 9.90 0.95 7.66
C TYR A 94 10.29 2.40 7.97
N ALA A 95 11.47 2.61 8.53
CA ALA A 95 11.95 3.93 8.92
C ALA A 95 12.11 4.86 7.70
N GLN A 96 12.70 4.34 6.62
CA GLN A 96 12.90 5.09 5.39
C GLN A 96 11.59 5.40 4.67
N TRP A 97 10.64 4.45 4.64
CA TRP A 97 9.32 4.68 4.07
C TRP A 97 8.57 5.80 4.79
N ARG A 98 8.55 5.76 6.13
CA ARG A 98 7.94 6.81 6.94
C ARG A 98 8.59 8.18 6.71
N ARG A 99 9.90 8.20 6.50
CA ARG A 99 10.65 9.40 6.12
C ARG A 99 10.24 9.91 4.74
N GLU A 100 10.19 9.06 3.71
CA GLU A 100 9.78 9.46 2.35
C GLU A 100 8.35 10.03 2.33
N CYS A 101 7.41 9.38 3.03
CA CYS A 101 6.05 9.90 3.18
C CYS A 101 6.08 11.33 3.74
N THR A 102 6.71 11.54 4.89
CA THR A 102 6.65 12.81 5.62
C THR A 102 7.52 13.93 5.02
N GLN A 103 8.68 13.60 4.44
CA GLN A 103 9.71 14.57 4.04
C GLN A 103 9.83 14.77 2.53
N SER A 104 9.35 13.84 1.70
CA SER A 104 9.54 13.92 0.25
C SER A 104 8.24 14.20 -0.49
N TYR A 105 7.15 13.49 -0.17
CA TYR A 105 5.91 13.59 -0.95
C TYR A 105 4.96 14.68 -0.45
N PHE A 106 4.74 14.77 0.86
CA PHE A 106 3.77 15.71 1.41
C PHE A 106 4.20 17.19 1.43
N PRO A 107 5.49 17.55 1.54
CA PRO A 107 5.90 18.94 1.36
C PRO A 107 5.50 19.51 -0.01
N ASN A 108 5.52 18.68 -1.07
CA ASN A 108 5.07 19.09 -2.41
C ASN A 108 3.57 19.43 -2.43
N VAL A 109 2.76 18.75 -1.61
CA VAL A 109 1.33 19.04 -1.47
C VAL A 109 1.11 20.31 -0.63
N ALA A 110 1.85 20.47 0.48
CA ALA A 110 1.71 21.60 1.39
C ALA A 110 2.18 22.94 0.78
N GLN A 111 3.14 22.91 -0.14
CA GLN A 111 3.57 24.10 -0.88
C GLN A 111 2.48 24.66 -1.81
N HIS A 112 1.43 23.89 -2.10
CA HIS A 112 0.30 24.42 -2.83
C HIS A 112 -0.56 25.32 -1.93
N GLY A 113 -0.91 26.52 -2.41
CA GLY A 113 -1.85 27.41 -1.73
C GLY A 113 -3.28 26.84 -1.76
N TRP A 114 -3.61 25.92 -0.86
CA TRP A 114 -4.93 25.28 -0.78
C TRP A 114 -6.07 26.24 -0.42
N SER A 115 -5.74 27.36 0.23
CA SER A 115 -6.64 28.49 0.47
C SER A 115 -6.75 29.45 -0.73
N SER A 116 -5.92 29.29 -1.77
CA SER A 116 -5.94 30.15 -2.96
C SER A 116 -7.21 29.96 -3.78
N VAL A 117 -7.66 31.06 -4.40
CA VAL A 117 -8.86 31.10 -5.25
C VAL A 117 -8.58 30.58 -6.67
N LYS A 118 -7.31 30.43 -7.05
CA LYS A 118 -6.92 29.88 -8.36
C LYS A 118 -6.29 28.49 -8.21
N PRO A 119 -6.69 27.50 -9.03
CA PRO A 119 -5.95 26.25 -9.10
C PRO A 119 -4.52 26.52 -9.60
N TYR A 120 -3.54 25.99 -8.89
CA TYR A 120 -2.16 25.92 -9.33
C TYR A 120 -1.99 24.75 -10.31
N PHE A 121 -1.32 25.03 -11.43
CA PHE A 121 -1.01 24.17 -12.57
C PHE A 121 -2.10 24.03 -13.63
N GLY A 122 -1.68 24.29 -14.88
CA GLY A 122 -2.51 24.33 -16.06
C GLY A 122 -2.63 23.03 -16.84
N ASP A 123 -2.48 21.84 -16.22
CA ASP A 123 -2.83 20.57 -16.93
C ASP A 123 -3.06 19.34 -16.02
N SER A 124 -2.38 19.17 -14.87
CA SER A 124 -2.65 18.00 -14.00
C SER A 124 -3.74 18.28 -12.96
N ARG A 125 -4.86 17.56 -13.03
CA ARG A 125 -5.98 17.71 -12.06
C ARG A 125 -5.67 17.11 -10.67
N ILE A 126 -4.53 16.46 -10.50
CA ILE A 126 -4.08 15.75 -9.30
C ILE A 126 -2.74 16.34 -8.84
N SER A 127 -2.54 16.53 -7.54
CA SER A 127 -1.32 17.05 -6.93
C SER A 127 -0.14 16.09 -7.11
N ALA A 128 1.03 16.63 -7.46
CA ALA A 128 2.22 15.83 -7.76
C ALA A 128 2.65 14.92 -6.59
N GLY A 129 2.55 15.40 -5.34
CA GLY A 129 2.88 14.60 -4.16
C GLY A 129 2.01 13.35 -4.01
N VAL A 130 0.71 13.44 -4.34
CA VAL A 130 -0.21 12.29 -4.32
C VAL A 130 0.13 11.31 -5.43
N GLN A 131 0.39 11.81 -6.65
CA GLN A 131 0.82 10.97 -7.77
C GLN A 131 2.11 10.21 -7.44
N CYS A 132 3.11 10.90 -6.91
CA CYS A 132 4.38 10.31 -6.51
C CYS A 132 4.19 9.25 -5.42
N LEU A 133 3.38 9.52 -4.39
CA LEU A 133 3.12 8.57 -3.30
C LEU A 133 2.47 7.29 -3.82
N VAL A 134 1.40 7.40 -4.61
CA VAL A 134 0.69 6.24 -5.18
C VAL A 134 1.61 5.44 -6.09
N PHE A 135 2.32 6.11 -7.01
CA PHE A 135 3.29 5.44 -7.88
C PHE A 135 4.38 4.72 -7.09
N ARG A 136 4.86 5.34 -6.01
CA ARG A 136 5.91 4.78 -5.16
C ARG A 136 5.45 3.50 -4.48
N VAL A 137 4.27 3.52 -3.85
CA VAL A 137 3.69 2.31 -3.23
C VAL A 137 3.48 1.23 -4.28
N ASP A 138 2.84 1.57 -5.41
CA ASP A 138 2.54 0.62 -6.48
C ASP A 138 3.81 -0.06 -7.01
N SER A 139 4.88 0.71 -7.21
CA SER A 139 6.17 0.21 -7.68
C SER A 139 6.84 -0.73 -6.68
N LEU A 140 6.88 -0.36 -5.40
CA LEU A 140 7.51 -1.18 -4.35
C LEU A 140 6.72 -2.48 -4.12
N VAL A 141 5.40 -2.38 -4.01
CA VAL A 141 4.51 -3.54 -3.86
C VAL A 141 4.66 -4.47 -5.05
N SER A 142 4.64 -3.92 -6.27
CA SER A 142 4.79 -4.72 -7.50
C SER A 142 6.12 -5.48 -7.55
N ARG A 143 7.23 -4.88 -7.09
CA ARG A 143 8.53 -5.57 -7.00
C ARG A 143 8.47 -6.76 -6.05
N VAL A 144 7.89 -6.57 -4.86
CA VAL A 144 7.77 -7.63 -3.85
C VAL A 144 6.86 -8.74 -4.35
N VAL A 145 5.67 -8.40 -4.86
CA VAL A 145 4.69 -9.37 -5.37
C VAL A 145 5.29 -10.19 -6.51
N SER A 146 5.93 -9.53 -7.48
CA SER A 146 6.57 -10.21 -8.62
C SER A 146 7.68 -11.15 -8.17
N ALA A 147 8.47 -10.77 -7.16
CA ALA A 147 9.54 -11.62 -6.65
C ALA A 147 9.02 -12.80 -5.81
N CYS A 148 7.90 -12.62 -5.10
CA CYS A 148 7.27 -13.67 -4.31
C CYS A 148 6.38 -14.61 -5.14
N ALA A 149 5.99 -14.25 -6.36
CA ALA A 149 5.21 -15.09 -7.27
C ALA A 149 6.02 -16.22 -7.95
N MET A 150 7.35 -16.15 -7.86
CA MET A 150 8.23 -17.27 -8.23
C MET A 150 7.99 -18.45 -7.26
N PRO A 151 8.26 -19.72 -7.62
CA PRO A 151 7.97 -20.91 -6.81
C PRO A 151 8.89 -21.06 -5.58
N PHE A 152 9.00 -20.00 -4.78
CA PHE A 152 9.55 -19.92 -3.44
C PHE A 152 8.36 -19.73 -2.51
N GLY A 153 8.11 -20.62 -1.56
CA GLY A 153 6.69 -20.81 -1.18
C GLY A 153 6.36 -21.39 0.16
N ASN A 154 7.27 -21.42 1.13
CA ASN A 154 6.83 -21.61 2.52
C ASN A 154 6.31 -20.28 3.09
N ALA A 155 5.14 -20.30 3.73
CA ALA A 155 4.49 -19.11 4.31
C ALA A 155 5.44 -18.27 5.21
N VAL A 156 6.43 -18.91 5.83
CA VAL A 156 7.45 -18.29 6.69
C VAL A 156 8.29 -17.23 5.94
N THR A 157 8.53 -17.42 4.64
CA THR A 157 9.40 -16.53 3.87
C THR A 157 8.63 -15.38 3.23
N THR A 158 7.41 -15.64 2.75
CA THR A 158 6.51 -14.69 2.09
C THR A 158 5.78 -13.77 3.09
N ARG A 159 5.39 -14.26 4.26
CA ARG A 159 4.61 -13.50 5.25
C ARG A 159 5.25 -12.16 5.66
N PRO A 160 6.53 -12.09 6.06
CA PRO A 160 7.13 -10.80 6.41
C PRO A 160 7.17 -9.80 5.24
N MET A 161 7.25 -10.29 4.00
CA MET A 161 7.21 -9.46 2.80
C MET A 161 5.80 -8.89 2.57
N GLN A 162 4.77 -9.70 2.76
CA GLN A 162 3.39 -9.23 2.67
C GLN A 162 3.08 -8.22 3.78
N CYS A 163 3.46 -8.49 5.03
CA CYS A 163 3.29 -7.52 6.13
C CYS A 163 3.98 -6.19 5.82
N MET A 164 5.17 -6.23 5.23
CA MET A 164 5.87 -5.04 4.76
C MET A 164 5.06 -4.28 3.71
N CYS A 165 4.54 -4.94 2.67
CA CYS A 165 3.70 -4.31 1.66
C CYS A 165 2.45 -3.66 2.27
N TRP A 166 1.75 -4.35 3.16
CA TRP A 166 0.59 -3.78 3.86
C TRP A 166 0.97 -2.57 4.72
N SER A 167 2.09 -2.63 5.44
CA SER A 167 2.57 -1.51 6.23
C SER A 167 2.87 -0.28 5.37
N MET A 168 3.40 -0.48 4.14
CA MET A 168 3.66 0.61 3.20
C MET A 168 2.36 1.31 2.79
N VAL A 169 1.35 0.54 2.39
CA VAL A 169 0.01 1.05 2.04
C VAL A 169 -0.59 1.81 3.22
N LEU A 170 -0.60 1.19 4.40
CA LEU A 170 -1.19 1.79 5.60
C LEU A 170 -0.53 3.11 5.97
N HIS A 171 0.80 3.17 6.04
CA HIS A 171 1.49 4.41 6.41
C HIS A 171 1.34 5.49 5.32
N GLY A 172 1.25 5.10 4.05
CA GLY A 172 0.87 6.01 2.98
C GLY A 172 -0.50 6.64 3.21
N LEU A 173 -1.50 5.81 3.56
CA LEU A 173 -2.86 6.25 3.90
C LEU A 173 -2.89 7.12 5.17
N GLU A 174 -2.22 6.72 6.24
CA GLU A 174 -2.18 7.47 7.51
C GLU A 174 -1.58 8.86 7.32
N CYS A 175 -0.45 8.95 6.60
CA CYS A 175 0.20 10.23 6.36
C CYS A 175 -0.62 11.11 5.41
N PHE A 176 -1.23 10.53 4.38
CA PHE A 176 -2.18 11.23 3.51
C PHE A 176 -3.36 11.76 4.33
N SER A 177 -3.92 10.91 5.19
CA SER A 177 -5.06 11.24 6.04
C SER A 177 -4.76 12.40 6.97
N ALA A 178 -3.62 12.34 7.66
CA ALA A 178 -3.15 13.41 8.54
C ALA A 178 -2.98 14.75 7.80
N LEU A 179 -2.40 14.73 6.61
CA LEU A 179 -2.23 15.95 5.83
C LEU A 179 -3.56 16.51 5.33
N TYR A 180 -4.36 15.70 4.62
CA TYR A 180 -5.57 16.19 3.95
C TYR A 180 -6.67 16.60 4.94
N LYS A 181 -6.71 16.02 6.14
CA LYS A 181 -7.57 16.49 7.23
C LYS A 181 -7.12 17.83 7.82
N ALA A 182 -5.82 18.15 7.76
CA ALA A 182 -5.28 19.42 8.26
C ALA A 182 -5.39 20.57 7.24
N ILE A 183 -5.59 20.27 5.95
CA ILE A 183 -5.69 21.27 4.89
C ILE A 183 -7.05 21.99 4.94
N GLN A 184 -7.02 23.33 4.90
CA GLN A 184 -8.19 24.14 4.61
C GLN A 184 -8.34 24.34 3.09
N VAL A 185 -9.37 23.72 2.52
CA VAL A 185 -9.59 23.71 1.06
C VAL A 185 -10.52 24.87 0.66
N SER A 186 -10.06 25.74 -0.24
CA SER A 186 -10.91 26.76 -0.85
C SER A 186 -11.94 26.12 -1.78
N ARG A 187 -13.09 26.78 -2.00
CA ARG A 187 -14.13 26.31 -2.93
C ARG A 187 -13.58 26.01 -4.34
N ALA A 188 -12.61 26.81 -4.81
CA ALA A 188 -11.99 26.63 -6.12
C ALA A 188 -11.09 25.39 -6.21
N ARG A 189 -10.62 24.86 -5.07
CA ARG A 189 -9.71 23.71 -4.96
C ARG A 189 -10.44 22.41 -4.61
N LEU A 190 -11.74 22.47 -4.35
CA LEU A 190 -12.57 21.33 -3.95
C LEU A 190 -12.53 20.20 -4.99
N TRP A 191 -12.51 20.54 -6.29
CA TRP A 191 -12.39 19.54 -7.35
C TRP A 191 -11.05 18.82 -7.36
N GLN A 192 -9.95 19.54 -7.13
CA GLN A 192 -8.61 18.93 -7.04
C GLN A 192 -8.48 18.07 -5.79
N PHE A 193 -9.03 18.51 -4.67
CA PHE A 193 -9.12 17.70 -3.45
C PHE A 193 -9.85 16.38 -3.71
N LYS A 194 -11.01 16.43 -4.38
CA LYS A 194 -11.75 15.23 -4.80
C LYS A 194 -10.88 14.29 -5.63
N MET A 195 -10.22 14.83 -6.65
CA MET A 195 -9.38 14.05 -7.56
C MET A 195 -8.19 13.41 -6.87
N ASP A 196 -7.53 14.14 -5.96
CA ASP A 196 -6.42 13.63 -5.15
C ASP A 196 -6.85 12.45 -4.29
N VAL A 197 -7.98 12.58 -3.57
CA VAL A 197 -8.50 11.51 -2.72
C VAL A 197 -8.91 10.30 -3.56
N LEU A 198 -9.65 10.49 -4.66
CA LEU A 198 -10.05 9.39 -5.54
C LEU A 198 -8.86 8.66 -6.14
N TYR A 199 -7.85 9.42 -6.60
CA TYR A 199 -6.63 8.86 -7.16
C TYR A 199 -5.85 8.05 -6.12
N MET A 200 -5.73 8.58 -4.89
CA MET A 200 -5.13 7.89 -3.76
C MET A 200 -5.86 6.58 -3.45
N LEU A 201 -7.19 6.61 -3.33
CA LEU A 201 -8.01 5.44 -3.02
C LEU A 201 -7.87 4.35 -4.09
N CYS A 202 -8.00 4.70 -5.37
CA CYS A 202 -7.82 3.75 -6.48
C CYS A 202 -6.43 3.11 -6.49
N GLY A 203 -5.39 3.93 -6.28
CA GLY A 203 -4.00 3.46 -6.27
C GLY A 203 -3.69 2.52 -5.11
N MET A 204 -4.14 2.88 -3.90
CA MET A 204 -3.96 2.05 -2.72
C MET A 204 -4.78 0.76 -2.81
N TYR A 205 -6.04 0.86 -3.22
CA TYR A 205 -6.90 -0.31 -3.43
C TYR A 205 -6.26 -1.31 -4.42
N ARG A 206 -5.80 -0.85 -5.58
CA ARG A 206 -5.08 -1.70 -6.54
C ARG A 206 -3.84 -2.36 -5.92
N SER A 207 -3.09 -1.62 -5.11
CA SER A 207 -1.95 -2.18 -4.40
C SER A 207 -2.37 -3.27 -3.41
N THR A 208 -3.47 -3.06 -2.66
CA THR A 208 -4.02 -4.09 -1.75
C THR A 208 -4.48 -5.35 -2.46
N GLN A 209 -5.11 -5.22 -3.63
CA GLN A 209 -5.53 -6.36 -4.45
C GLN A 209 -4.33 -7.20 -4.89
N ARG A 210 -3.23 -6.56 -5.31
CA ARG A 210 -1.98 -7.26 -5.64
C ARG A 210 -1.33 -7.95 -4.44
N ILE A 211 -1.41 -7.35 -3.25
CA ILE A 211 -0.86 -8.00 -2.05
C ILE A 211 -1.65 -9.27 -1.72
N ARG A 212 -2.98 -9.23 -1.92
CA ARG A 212 -3.88 -10.38 -1.72
C ARG A 212 -3.58 -11.55 -2.67
N GLU A 213 -2.99 -11.30 -3.85
CA GLU A 213 -2.53 -12.36 -4.77
C GLU A 213 -1.45 -13.27 -4.15
N LEU A 214 -0.76 -12.85 -3.08
CA LEU A 214 0.30 -13.62 -2.43
C LEU A 214 -0.20 -14.73 -1.47
N ASP A 215 -1.52 -14.87 -1.33
CA ASP A 215 -2.29 -15.93 -0.65
C ASP A 215 -1.56 -16.67 0.50
N THR A 216 -1.43 -16.00 1.64
CA THR A 216 -1.17 -16.70 2.92
C THR A 216 -2.37 -16.51 3.83
N ALA A 217 -3.19 -17.56 3.96
CA ALA A 217 -4.31 -17.60 4.88
C ALA A 217 -3.81 -17.59 6.33
N ASP A 218 -3.75 -16.43 6.98
CA ASP A 218 -3.38 -16.32 8.39
C ASP A 218 -3.99 -15.06 9.06
N ASP A 219 -4.29 -15.15 10.35
CA ASP A 219 -5.11 -14.16 11.09
C ASP A 219 -4.41 -12.81 11.26
N ASP A 220 -3.09 -12.75 11.36
CA ASP A 220 -2.36 -11.47 11.53
C ASP A 220 -2.39 -10.60 10.27
N MET A 221 -2.56 -11.21 9.09
CA MET A 221 -2.70 -10.49 7.81
C MET A 221 -4.00 -9.71 7.77
N SER A 222 -5.06 -10.26 8.37
CA SER A 222 -6.36 -9.61 8.47
C SER A 222 -6.31 -8.29 9.24
N MET A 223 -5.32 -8.08 10.14
CA MET A 223 -5.19 -6.83 10.91
C MET A 223 -4.72 -5.68 10.05
N TRP A 224 -3.67 -5.88 9.25
CA TRP A 224 -3.17 -4.82 8.39
C TRP A 224 -4.14 -4.50 7.26
N ALA A 225 -4.74 -5.52 6.65
CA ALA A 225 -5.76 -5.35 5.62
C ALA A 225 -6.95 -4.54 6.14
N ALA A 226 -7.51 -4.94 7.29
CA ALA A 226 -8.64 -4.22 7.90
C ALA A 226 -8.32 -2.76 8.22
N ARG A 227 -7.10 -2.45 8.69
CA ARG A 227 -6.71 -1.06 8.95
C ARG A 227 -6.58 -0.23 7.66
N CYS A 228 -6.12 -0.83 6.56
CA CYS A 228 -6.09 -0.17 5.27
C CYS A 228 -7.52 0.07 4.75
N GLU A 229 -8.39 -0.93 4.87
CA GLU A 229 -9.80 -0.86 4.50
C GLU A 229 -10.54 0.22 5.29
N ASP A 230 -10.38 0.26 6.62
CA ASP A 230 -10.97 1.29 7.48
C ASP A 230 -10.55 2.69 7.03
N GLY A 231 -9.26 2.88 6.71
CA GLY A 231 -8.75 4.16 6.20
C GLY A 231 -9.34 4.53 4.83
N MET A 232 -9.52 3.56 3.93
CA MET A 232 -10.13 3.80 2.61
C MET A 232 -11.63 4.11 2.71
N ILE A 233 -12.36 3.34 3.53
CA ILE A 233 -13.79 3.54 3.82
C ILE A 233 -14.00 4.92 4.45
N GLU A 234 -13.16 5.33 5.41
CA GLU A 234 -13.24 6.66 6.02
C GLU A 234 -13.18 7.76 4.94
N TRP A 235 -12.24 7.67 4.00
CA TRP A 235 -12.10 8.64 2.93
C TRP A 235 -13.26 8.60 1.93
N LEU A 236 -13.82 7.43 1.62
CA LEU A 236 -15.04 7.30 0.83
C LEU A 236 -16.23 7.98 1.52
N GLN A 237 -16.36 7.84 2.84
CA GLN A 237 -17.38 8.52 3.64
C GLN A 237 -17.17 10.04 3.64
N ILE A 238 -15.93 10.52 3.81
CA ILE A 238 -15.62 11.95 3.72
C ILE A 238 -16.00 12.50 2.35
N LEU A 239 -15.66 11.80 1.26
CA LEU A 239 -16.07 12.20 -0.09
C LEU A 239 -17.59 12.23 -0.25
N ALA A 240 -18.30 11.22 0.28
CA ALA A 240 -19.75 11.21 0.26
C ALA A 240 -20.31 12.44 1.01
N LEU A 241 -19.81 12.76 2.20
CA LEU A 241 -20.28 13.92 2.97
C LEU A 241 -20.01 15.26 2.27
N VAL A 242 -18.86 15.40 1.61
CA VAL A 242 -18.44 16.66 0.98
C VAL A 242 -19.13 16.89 -0.37
N PHE A 243 -19.45 15.82 -1.11
CA PHE A 243 -19.93 15.91 -2.49
C PHE A 243 -21.34 15.37 -2.73
N ALA A 244 -21.97 14.69 -1.77
CA ALA A 244 -23.33 14.22 -1.94
C ALA A 244 -24.34 15.38 -1.82
N PRO A 245 -25.50 15.26 -2.49
CA PRO A 245 -26.62 16.17 -2.29
C PRO A 245 -27.01 16.25 -0.81
N ALA A 246 -27.11 17.46 -0.26
CA ALA A 246 -27.38 17.67 1.17
C ALA A 246 -28.65 16.96 1.67
N GLY A 247 -29.70 16.87 0.83
CA GLY A 247 -30.93 16.15 1.19
C GLY A 247 -30.70 14.67 1.50
N LEU A 248 -29.89 13.99 0.68
CA LEU A 248 -29.56 12.57 0.88
C LEU A 248 -28.71 12.37 2.14
N VAL A 249 -27.78 13.29 2.42
CA VAL A 249 -26.95 13.24 3.63
C VAL A 249 -27.80 13.42 4.89
N ILE A 250 -28.74 14.38 4.88
CA ILE A 250 -29.63 14.64 6.03
C ILE A 250 -30.57 13.45 6.26
N GLU A 251 -31.14 12.89 5.20
CA GLU A 251 -32.00 11.70 5.28
C GLU A 251 -31.25 10.50 5.87
N GLU A 252 -30.04 10.22 5.39
CA GLU A 252 -29.23 9.11 5.89
C GLU A 252 -28.77 9.33 7.34
N MET A 253 -28.32 10.54 7.70
CA MET A 253 -27.91 10.87 9.08
C MET A 253 -29.08 10.79 10.06
N THR A 254 -30.28 11.18 9.64
CA THR A 254 -31.50 11.05 10.47
C THR A 254 -31.97 9.60 10.57
N SER A 255 -31.79 8.79 9.53
CA SER A 255 -32.06 7.35 9.53
C SER A 255 -31.11 6.60 10.48
N ARG A 256 -29.80 6.85 10.41
CA ARG A 256 -28.79 6.25 11.30
C ARG A 256 -29.01 6.60 12.76
N LYS A 257 -29.30 7.86 13.05
CA LYS A 257 -29.62 8.31 14.41
C LYS A 257 -30.87 7.64 14.99
N LYS A 258 -31.81 7.20 14.14
CA LYS A 258 -32.95 6.38 14.54
C LYS A 258 -32.57 4.91 14.77
N ALA A 259 -31.62 4.37 14.01
CA ALA A 259 -31.14 2.99 14.13
C ALA A 259 -30.22 2.77 15.36
N GLU A 260 -29.42 3.76 15.75
CA GLU A 260 -28.56 3.70 16.96
C GLU A 260 -29.35 3.62 18.29
N LEU A 261 -30.66 3.86 18.26
CA LEU A 261 -31.56 3.69 19.40
C LEU A 261 -32.00 2.22 19.62
N THR A 262 -31.53 1.30 18.78
CA THR A 262 -31.77 -0.15 18.91
C THR A 262 -30.44 -0.90 18.98
N PRO A 263 -30.17 -1.68 20.04
CA PRO A 263 -28.90 -2.39 20.17
C PRO A 263 -28.88 -3.53 19.17
N THR A 264 -27.87 -3.57 18.30
CA THR A 264 -27.65 -4.71 17.41
C THR A 264 -26.28 -5.32 17.72
N GLU A 265 -26.27 -6.63 17.92
CA GLU A 265 -25.11 -7.43 18.33
C GLU A 265 -24.00 -7.38 17.27
N SER A 266 -22.80 -6.98 17.72
CA SER A 266 -21.58 -6.85 16.92
C SER A 266 -20.86 -8.20 16.80
N HIS A 267 -21.29 -9.06 15.87
CA HIS A 267 -20.54 -10.28 15.55
C HIS A 267 -20.71 -10.63 14.06
N LEU A 268 -19.94 -9.96 13.18
CA LEU A 268 -19.47 -10.39 11.83
C LEU A 268 -19.03 -9.18 10.96
N GLU A 269 -18.22 -8.28 11.49
CA GLU A 269 -17.95 -6.99 10.83
C GLU A 269 -16.84 -7.01 9.78
N ARG A 270 -15.92 -7.98 9.83
CA ARG A 270 -14.69 -7.94 9.02
C ARG A 270 -14.93 -8.29 7.55
N THR A 271 -15.67 -9.36 7.30
CA THR A 271 -16.04 -9.80 5.94
C THR A 271 -17.03 -8.83 5.28
N ALA A 272 -17.87 -8.15 6.07
CA ALA A 272 -18.82 -7.16 5.55
C ALA A 272 -18.13 -5.88 5.06
N LYS A 273 -17.06 -5.43 5.72
CA LYS A 273 -16.32 -4.21 5.35
C LYS A 273 -15.49 -4.39 4.08
N GLU A 274 -14.81 -5.52 3.95
CA GLU A 274 -14.05 -5.86 2.75
C GLU A 274 -14.97 -5.90 1.52
N VAL A 275 -16.09 -6.64 1.62
CA VAL A 275 -17.09 -6.73 0.55
C VAL A 275 -17.67 -5.35 0.23
N LEU A 276 -17.98 -4.54 1.25
CA LEU A 276 -18.46 -3.17 1.05
C LEU A 276 -17.44 -2.31 0.30
N LEU A 277 -16.15 -2.39 0.68
CA LEU A 277 -15.10 -1.65 0.01
C LEU A 277 -14.96 -2.12 -1.45
N ASP A 278 -14.91 -3.43 -1.68
CA ASP A 278 -14.80 -4.00 -3.02
C ASP A 278 -15.96 -3.57 -3.92
N ASP A 279 -17.20 -3.61 -3.43
CA ASP A 279 -18.38 -3.16 -4.15
C ASP A 279 -18.28 -1.66 -4.50
N GLN A 280 -17.94 -0.82 -3.52
CA GLN A 280 -17.79 0.62 -3.72
C GLN A 280 -16.66 0.96 -4.70
N MET A 281 -15.52 0.27 -4.58
CA MET A 281 -14.37 0.47 -5.46
C MET A 281 -14.64 -0.08 -6.87
N HIS A 282 -15.36 -1.19 -7.02
CA HIS A 282 -15.79 -1.69 -8.33
C HIS A 282 -16.71 -0.71 -9.04
N VAL A 283 -17.69 -0.14 -8.33
CA VAL A 283 -18.55 0.91 -8.88
C VAL A 283 -17.73 2.14 -9.25
N LEU A 284 -16.84 2.60 -8.37
CA LEU A 284 -16.00 3.77 -8.60
C LEU A 284 -15.08 3.58 -9.82
N VAL A 285 -14.34 2.47 -9.87
CA VAL A 285 -13.45 2.13 -10.99
C VAL A 285 -14.27 1.95 -12.27
N GLY A 286 -15.41 1.27 -12.20
CA GLY A 286 -16.33 1.15 -13.34
C GLY A 286 -16.74 2.51 -13.89
N LEU A 287 -17.21 3.42 -13.03
CA LEU A 287 -17.62 4.77 -13.42
C LEU A 287 -16.46 5.62 -13.98
N LEU A 288 -15.23 5.42 -13.48
CA LEU A 288 -14.03 6.12 -13.95
C LEU A 288 -13.45 5.52 -15.24
N CYS A 289 -13.65 4.22 -15.50
CA CYS A 289 -13.12 3.51 -16.66
C CYS A 289 -14.09 3.41 -17.84
N ILE A 290 -15.33 3.91 -17.73
CA ILE A 290 -16.27 4.03 -18.86
C ILE A 290 -15.86 5.22 -19.76
N HIS A 291 -14.73 5.09 -20.47
CA HIS A 291 -14.53 5.47 -21.87
C HIS A 291 -13.04 5.32 -22.28
N ASN A 292 -12.80 4.31 -23.12
CA ASN A 292 -11.68 4.11 -24.05
C ASN A 292 -10.36 3.45 -23.58
N ASP A 293 -10.01 2.43 -24.38
CA ASP A 293 -8.71 1.79 -24.60
C ASP A 293 -8.13 0.88 -23.52
N GLN A 294 -8.55 -0.40 -23.58
CA GLN A 294 -7.86 -1.55 -22.99
C GLN A 294 -6.45 -1.79 -23.59
N ASN A 295 -6.03 -1.09 -24.65
CA ASN A 295 -4.85 -1.44 -25.43
C ASN A 295 -3.66 -0.45 -25.37
N ARG A 296 -3.68 0.60 -24.55
CA ARG A 296 -2.54 1.53 -24.43
C ARG A 296 -2.36 2.09 -23.03
N LEU A 297 -1.91 1.27 -22.09
CA LEU A 297 -1.43 1.77 -20.81
C LEU A 297 0.09 1.67 -20.73
N LYS A 298 0.78 2.71 -21.22
CA LYS A 298 2.11 3.02 -20.69
C LYS A 298 1.95 3.38 -19.20
N PRO A 299 2.83 2.94 -18.30
CA PRO A 299 2.65 3.08 -16.85
C PRO A 299 2.36 4.53 -16.40
N TRP A 300 2.96 5.53 -17.03
CA TRP A 300 2.82 6.94 -16.68
C TRP A 300 1.53 7.61 -17.18
N GLN A 301 0.83 7.05 -18.18
CA GLN A 301 -0.45 7.59 -18.66
C GLN A 301 -1.65 7.12 -17.82
N SER A 302 -1.48 6.03 -17.06
CA SER A 302 -2.46 5.58 -16.05
C SER A 302 -2.61 6.56 -14.87
N HIS A 303 -1.70 7.53 -14.74
CA HIS A 303 -1.71 8.53 -13.68
C HIS A 303 -2.61 9.73 -13.98
N ASN A 304 -3.15 9.80 -15.20
CA ASN A 304 -4.27 10.66 -15.56
C ASN A 304 -5.53 9.80 -15.63
N ILE A 305 -6.28 9.68 -14.53
CA ILE A 305 -7.64 9.06 -14.53
C ILE A 305 -8.66 9.93 -15.31
N LEU A 306 -8.21 10.84 -16.17
CA LEU A 306 -9.05 11.75 -16.96
C LEU A 306 -8.39 12.05 -18.31
N LEU A 307 -8.29 11.04 -19.17
CA LEU A 307 -8.10 11.26 -20.60
C LEU A 307 -9.33 10.75 -21.34
N GLY A 308 -10.32 11.64 -21.46
CA GLY A 308 -11.54 11.44 -22.22
C GLY A 308 -12.42 12.68 -22.08
N GLY A 309 -12.60 13.42 -23.18
CA GLY A 309 -13.06 14.82 -23.21
C GLY A 309 -14.54 15.07 -22.87
N ASP A 310 -15.20 14.25 -22.07
CA ASP A 310 -16.55 14.53 -21.60
C ASP A 310 -16.64 14.46 -20.07
N VAL A 311 -16.29 15.59 -19.45
CA VAL A 311 -16.62 15.90 -18.03
C VAL A 311 -18.10 16.27 -17.89
N LYS A 312 -18.90 16.16 -18.96
CA LYS A 312 -20.33 16.49 -18.96
C LYS A 312 -21.16 15.68 -17.95
N PRO A 313 -20.95 14.36 -17.76
CA PRO A 313 -21.74 13.59 -16.78
C PRO A 313 -21.46 14.02 -15.34
N LEU A 314 -20.20 14.36 -15.02
CA LEU A 314 -19.81 14.86 -13.70
C LEU A 314 -20.27 16.32 -13.47
N LYS A 315 -20.30 17.16 -14.51
CA LYS A 315 -20.92 18.50 -14.46
C LYS A 315 -22.43 18.44 -14.28
N GLN A 316 -23.11 17.42 -14.80
CA GLN A 316 -24.56 17.26 -14.65
C GLN A 316 -24.98 16.94 -13.22
N ILE A 317 -24.11 16.29 -12.42
CA ILE A 317 -24.33 16.06 -10.99
C ILE A 317 -24.17 17.37 -10.19
N ASP A 318 -23.26 18.26 -10.58
CA ASP A 318 -23.07 19.60 -9.95
C ASP A 318 -24.19 20.60 -10.31
N LEU A 319 -24.80 20.48 -11.49
CA LEU A 319 -25.81 21.44 -11.97
C LEU A 319 -27.19 21.29 -11.31
N GLN A 320 -27.51 20.12 -10.73
CA GLN A 320 -28.76 19.95 -9.98
C GLN A 320 -28.75 20.60 -8.58
N VAL A 321 -27.56 20.94 -8.05
CA VAL A 321 -27.43 21.61 -6.75
C VAL A 321 -27.42 23.14 -6.87
N GLN A 322 -27.03 23.69 -8.03
CA GLN A 322 -27.08 25.14 -8.25
C GLN A 322 -28.46 25.66 -8.66
N LEU A 323 -29.29 24.85 -9.33
CA LEU A 323 -30.62 25.30 -9.77
C LEU A 323 -31.64 25.42 -8.62
N ARG A 324 -31.46 24.71 -7.50
CA ARG A 324 -32.35 24.86 -6.32
C ARG A 324 -31.98 25.99 -5.36
N ARG A 325 -30.82 26.65 -5.53
CA ARG A 325 -30.44 27.81 -4.70
C ARG A 325 -30.78 29.16 -5.32
N ILE A 326 -31.30 29.17 -6.56
CA ILE A 326 -31.73 30.41 -7.24
C ILE A 326 -33.24 30.63 -7.10
N GLU A 327 -34.00 29.62 -6.65
CA GLU A 327 -35.45 29.75 -6.39
C GLU A 327 -35.80 30.10 -4.93
N GLU A 328 -34.80 30.29 -4.05
CA GLU A 328 -34.99 30.71 -2.65
C GLU A 328 -34.32 32.06 -2.32
N TYR A 329 -34.20 32.96 -3.31
CA TYR A 329 -33.91 34.37 -3.11
C TYR A 329 -34.87 35.28 -3.87
#